data_AF-A0A067BEQ2-F1
#
_entry.id   AF-A0A067BEQ2-F1
#
_cell.length_a   1.000
_cell.length_b   1.000
_cell.length_c   1.000
_cell.angle_alpha   90.00
_cell.angle_beta   90.00
_cell.angle_gamma   90.00
#
_symmetry.space_group_name_H-M   'P 1'
#
loop_
_entity.id
_entity.type
_entity.pdbx_description
1 polymer ?
#
loop_
_entity_poly.entity_id
_entity_poly.type
_entity_poly.pdbx_seq_one_letter_code
_entity_poly.pdbx_strand_id
1 'polypeptide(L)'
;PVSWPLSNAQAAQIAALYPNKLISAANILLNERYADNYNRMLDKVSDACLPHVGPSHDTSMDLSHMVVDDVGDADLFRLQPSNDDVVNATTFGVLIMLLPSVHTGGVITFTHGNQSETFDDDSSLLETSFAAAFLSATITPAPITSGRRVALVYGLYYGNVKTPNAHGAECAGRGDRSFSAAGQSTT
;
A
#
# COMPACT_ATOMS: atom_id res chain seq x y z
N PRO A 1 14.17 -10.94 -14.01
CA PRO A 1 13.71 -10.73 -12.62
C PRO A 1 13.85 -9.24 -12.28
N VAL A 2 12.89 -8.67 -11.56
CA VAL A 2 12.97 -7.29 -11.07
C VAL A 2 13.89 -7.27 -9.83
N SER A 3 14.74 -6.26 -9.73
CA SER A 3 15.67 -6.07 -8.61
C SER A 3 15.36 -4.75 -7.92
N TRP A 4 15.59 -4.70 -6.61
CA TRP A 4 15.38 -3.51 -5.80
C TRP A 4 16.73 -2.99 -5.28
N PRO A 5 17.02 -1.68 -5.37
CA PRO A 5 16.23 -0.66 -6.07
C PRO A 5 16.15 -0.88 -7.59
N LEU A 6 15.10 -0.35 -8.23
CA LEU A 6 14.96 -0.43 -9.70
C LEU A 6 16.11 0.30 -10.40
N SER A 7 16.79 -0.40 -11.31
CA SER A 7 17.72 0.26 -12.23
C SER A 7 16.98 1.17 -13.22
N ASN A 8 17.69 2.14 -13.80
CA ASN A 8 17.15 3.01 -14.85
C ASN A 8 16.64 2.23 -16.07
N ALA A 9 17.32 1.14 -16.43
CA ALA A 9 16.90 0.28 -17.53
C ALA A 9 15.57 -0.43 -17.23
N GLN A 10 15.42 -1.00 -16.03
CA GLN A 10 14.17 -1.65 -15.61
C GLN A 10 13.01 -0.65 -15.53
N ALA A 11 13.25 0.53 -14.96
CA ALA A 11 12.22 1.55 -14.88
C ALA A 11 11.78 2.05 -16.27
N ALA A 12 12.72 2.23 -17.21
CA ALA A 12 12.37 2.60 -18.58
C ALA A 12 11.54 1.52 -19.28
N GLN A 13 11.84 0.24 -19.04
CA GLN A 13 11.04 -0.88 -19.55
C GLN A 13 9.63 -0.88 -18.96
N ILE A 14 9.50 -0.67 -17.64
CA ILE A 14 8.20 -0.58 -16.96
C ILE A 14 7.42 0.61 -17.49
N ALA A 15 8.03 1.79 -17.62
CA ALA A 15 7.38 2.99 -18.14
C ALA A 15 6.89 2.82 -19.59
N ALA A 16 7.61 2.06 -20.42
CA ALA A 16 7.19 1.74 -21.78
C ALA A 16 5.94 0.83 -21.82
N LEU A 17 5.78 -0.06 -20.84
CA LEU A 17 4.62 -0.96 -20.73
C LEU A 17 3.44 -0.31 -20.00
N TYR A 18 3.73 0.56 -19.03
CA TYR A 18 2.77 1.20 -18.13
C TYR A 18 3.02 2.72 -18.13
N PRO A 19 2.61 3.43 -19.20
CA PRO A 19 2.85 4.88 -19.33
C PRO A 19 2.12 5.71 -18.26
N ASN A 20 1.07 5.15 -17.65
CA ASN A 20 0.36 5.73 -16.51
C ASN A 20 1.01 5.42 -15.15
N LYS A 21 2.19 4.76 -15.14
CA LYS A 21 2.96 4.40 -13.94
C LYS A 21 2.25 3.46 -12.96
N LEU A 22 1.11 2.89 -13.37
CA LEU A 22 0.28 1.98 -12.57
C LEU A 22 0.37 0.56 -13.14
N ILE A 23 0.86 -0.37 -12.33
CA ILE A 23 0.88 -1.79 -12.65
C ILE A 23 -0.20 -2.48 -11.81
N SER A 24 -1.30 -2.87 -12.43
CA SER A 24 -2.36 -3.64 -11.77
C SER A 24 -1.81 -4.93 -11.15
N ALA A 25 -2.35 -5.32 -9.99
CA ALA A 25 -1.98 -6.56 -9.32
C ALA A 25 -2.09 -7.81 -10.21
N ALA A 26 -3.03 -7.83 -11.16
CA ALA A 26 -3.17 -8.93 -12.13
C ALA A 26 -1.94 -9.12 -13.04
N ASN A 27 -1.11 -8.09 -13.19
CA ASN A 27 0.14 -8.12 -13.95
C ASN A 27 1.37 -8.35 -13.06
N ILE A 28 1.18 -8.53 -11.75
CA ILE A 28 2.26 -8.74 -10.79
C ILE A 28 2.25 -10.22 -10.42
N LEU A 29 3.17 -10.98 -11.01
CA LEU A 29 3.34 -12.39 -10.70
C LEU A 29 4.33 -12.53 -9.54
N LEU A 30 3.80 -12.85 -8.37
CA LEU A 30 4.61 -13.30 -7.24
C LEU A 30 5.04 -14.74 -7.50
N ASN A 31 6.34 -15.01 -7.42
CA ASN A 31 6.84 -16.36 -7.56
C ASN A 31 6.36 -17.20 -6.37
N GLU A 32 5.62 -18.28 -6.65
CA GLU A 32 5.05 -19.18 -5.65
C GLU A 32 6.07 -19.68 -4.62
N ARG A 33 7.34 -19.82 -5.02
CA ARG A 33 8.45 -20.19 -4.13
C ARG A 33 8.61 -19.24 -2.94
N TYR A 34 8.19 -17.98 -3.08
CA TYR A 34 8.29 -16.95 -2.05
C TYR A 34 6.92 -16.56 -1.46
N ALA A 35 5.84 -17.27 -1.80
CA ALA A 35 4.49 -16.97 -1.32
C ALA A 35 4.42 -16.96 0.22
N ASP A 36 5.03 -17.94 0.88
CA ASP A 36 5.04 -18.01 2.35
C ASP A 36 5.75 -16.82 3.00
N ASN A 37 6.87 -16.36 2.40
CA ASN A 37 7.59 -15.20 2.92
C ASN A 37 6.80 -13.91 2.70
N TYR A 38 6.11 -13.79 1.56
CA TYR A 38 5.24 -12.67 1.26
C TYR A 38 4.04 -12.63 2.22
N ASN A 39 3.37 -13.76 2.45
CA ASN A 39 2.26 -13.85 3.39
C ASN A 39 2.72 -13.51 4.81
N ARG A 40 3.86 -14.04 5.25
CA ARG A 40 4.43 -13.71 6.57
C ARG A 40 4.79 -12.23 6.72
N MET A 41 5.23 -11.59 5.64
CA MET A 41 5.45 -10.14 5.63
C MET A 41 4.13 -9.39 5.79
N LEU A 42 3.08 -9.78 5.06
CA LEU A 42 1.76 -9.18 5.20
C LEU A 42 1.17 -9.38 6.60
N ASP A 43 1.34 -10.55 7.20
CA ASP A 43 0.91 -10.80 8.59
C ASP A 43 1.57 -9.82 9.56
N LYS A 44 2.90 -9.61 9.43
CA LYS A 44 3.61 -8.63 10.27
C LYS A 44 3.14 -7.19 10.06
N VAL A 45 2.86 -6.82 8.82
CA VAL A 45 2.35 -5.48 8.48
C VAL A 45 0.94 -5.30 9.04
N SER A 46 0.10 -6.33 8.93
CA SER A 46 -1.24 -6.37 9.51
C SER A 46 -1.19 -6.22 11.03
N ASP A 47 -0.36 -7.03 11.72
CA ASP A 47 -0.16 -6.98 13.17
C ASP A 47 0.32 -5.60 13.65
N ALA A 48 1.19 -4.97 12.86
CA ALA A 48 1.74 -3.65 13.18
C ALA A 48 0.80 -2.49 12.82
N CYS A 49 -0.16 -2.67 11.91
CA CYS A 49 -0.97 -1.58 11.37
C CYS A 49 -2.42 -1.60 11.86
N LEU A 50 -3.07 -2.77 11.86
CA LEU A 50 -4.50 -2.88 12.16
C LEU A 50 -4.88 -2.37 13.55
N PRO A 51 -4.10 -2.59 14.63
CA PRO A 51 -4.43 -2.03 15.95
C PRO A 51 -4.55 -0.50 15.95
N HIS A 52 -3.84 0.18 15.04
CA HIS A 52 -3.79 1.64 14.93
C HIS A 52 -4.90 2.21 14.05
N VAL A 53 -5.24 1.50 12.98
CA VAL A 53 -6.40 1.85 12.15
C VAL A 53 -7.72 1.52 12.86
N GLY A 54 -7.71 0.55 13.78
CA GLY A 54 -8.84 0.22 14.65
C GLY A 54 -10.06 -0.31 13.88
N PRO A 55 -9.92 -1.36 13.06
CA PRO A 55 -11.03 -1.90 12.30
C PRO A 55 -12.10 -2.46 13.24
N SER A 56 -13.36 -2.28 12.85
CA SER A 56 -14.52 -2.71 13.66
C SER A 56 -14.85 -4.20 13.57
N HIS A 57 -14.25 -4.90 12.61
CA HIS A 57 -14.46 -6.30 12.24
C HIS A 57 -13.16 -6.88 11.69
N ASP A 58 -13.13 -8.18 11.43
CA ASP A 58 -12.03 -8.83 10.70
C ASP A 58 -11.66 -8.05 9.45
N THR A 59 -10.38 -8.00 9.15
CA THR A 59 -9.86 -7.22 8.03
C THR A 59 -9.04 -8.11 7.13
N SER A 60 -9.23 -7.96 5.82
CA SER A 60 -8.32 -8.48 4.80
C SER A 60 -7.62 -7.35 4.07
N MET A 61 -6.49 -7.68 3.44
CA MET A 61 -5.68 -6.75 2.65
C MET A 61 -5.40 -7.39 1.30
N ASP A 62 -5.74 -6.71 0.20
CA ASP A 62 -5.44 -7.18 -1.14
C ASP A 62 -4.64 -6.15 -1.93
N LEU A 63 -3.64 -6.63 -2.68
CA LEU A 63 -2.86 -5.77 -3.55
C LEU A 63 -3.76 -5.24 -4.67
N SER A 64 -3.88 -3.92 -4.77
CA SER A 64 -4.60 -3.26 -5.87
C SER A 64 -3.66 -3.08 -7.05
N HIS A 65 -2.51 -2.44 -6.80
CA HIS A 65 -1.54 -2.10 -7.83
C HIS A 65 -0.18 -1.73 -7.24
N MET A 66 0.83 -1.72 -8.08
CA MET A 66 2.15 -1.14 -7.82
C MET A 66 2.29 0.17 -8.60
N VAL A 67 2.95 1.16 -8.00
CA VAL A 67 3.23 2.46 -8.61
C VAL A 67 4.72 2.64 -8.81
N VAL A 68 5.12 3.28 -9.90
CA VAL A 68 6.50 3.76 -10.10
C VAL A 68 6.45 5.27 -10.27
N ASP A 69 6.67 5.99 -9.18
CA ASP A 69 6.48 7.44 -9.11
C ASP A 69 7.82 8.18 -9.09
N ASP A 70 8.02 9.07 -10.06
CA ASP A 70 9.17 9.96 -10.21
C ASP A 70 8.78 11.43 -10.22
N VAL A 71 7.52 11.75 -9.87
CA VAL A 71 6.98 13.12 -9.87
C VAL A 71 6.43 13.52 -8.50
N GLY A 72 5.79 12.61 -7.77
CA GLY A 72 4.98 12.93 -6.59
C GLY A 72 3.50 13.07 -6.92
N ASP A 73 2.94 12.14 -7.71
CA ASP A 73 1.54 12.18 -8.13
C ASP A 73 0.62 11.50 -7.10
N ALA A 74 -0.31 12.27 -6.53
CA ALA A 74 -1.26 11.81 -5.52
C ALA A 74 -2.24 10.76 -6.06
N ASP A 75 -2.63 10.87 -7.33
CA ASP A 75 -3.64 10.00 -7.93
C ASP A 75 -3.14 8.55 -8.06
N LEU A 76 -1.82 8.35 -8.06
CA LEU A 76 -1.20 7.03 -8.08
C LEU A 76 -1.47 6.23 -6.81
N PHE A 77 -1.72 6.87 -5.67
CA PHE A 77 -1.95 6.18 -4.39
C PHE A 77 -3.42 5.92 -4.08
N ARG A 78 -4.32 6.38 -4.96
CA ARG A 78 -5.76 6.17 -4.79
C ARG A 78 -6.14 4.78 -5.28
N LEU A 79 -6.95 4.10 -4.48
CA LEU A 79 -7.60 2.87 -4.92
C LEU A 79 -8.48 3.18 -6.13
N GLN A 80 -8.34 2.34 -7.15
CA GLN A 80 -9.24 2.37 -8.30
C GLN A 80 -10.56 1.71 -7.90
N PRO A 81 -11.71 2.33 -8.21
CA PRO A 81 -13.01 1.72 -7.95
C PRO A 81 -13.10 0.32 -8.57
N SER A 82 -13.60 -0.64 -7.81
CA SER A 82 -13.90 -1.97 -8.32
C SER A 82 -15.22 -1.95 -9.11
N ASN A 83 -15.39 -2.88 -10.05
CA ASN A 83 -16.70 -3.15 -10.64
C ASN A 83 -17.59 -4.05 -9.73
N ASP A 84 -17.05 -4.49 -8.61
CA ASP A 84 -17.74 -5.25 -7.58
C ASP A 84 -18.21 -4.31 -6.46
N ASP A 85 -19.52 -4.14 -6.35
CA ASP A 85 -20.15 -3.29 -5.34
C ASP A 85 -19.88 -3.77 -3.91
N VAL A 86 -19.72 -5.08 -3.70
CA VAL A 86 -19.38 -5.63 -2.38
C VAL A 86 -17.98 -5.20 -1.99
N VAL A 87 -17.03 -5.30 -2.93
CA VAL A 87 -15.65 -4.83 -2.72
C VAL A 87 -15.65 -3.34 -2.37
N ASN A 88 -16.38 -2.51 -3.14
CA ASN A 88 -16.45 -1.08 -2.86
C ASN A 88 -17.09 -0.76 -1.50
N ALA A 89 -18.18 -1.47 -1.14
CA ALA A 89 -18.90 -1.23 0.12
C ALA A 89 -18.14 -1.69 1.37
N THR A 90 -17.21 -2.62 1.21
CA THR A 90 -16.41 -3.19 2.30
C THR A 90 -15.01 -2.57 2.40
N THR A 91 -14.53 -1.89 1.36
CA THR A 91 -13.27 -1.16 1.40
C THR A 91 -13.40 0.02 2.37
N PHE A 92 -12.54 0.08 3.37
CA PHE A 92 -12.56 1.17 4.36
C PHE A 92 -11.26 1.97 4.40
N GLY A 93 -10.18 1.42 3.86
CA GLY A 93 -8.88 2.07 3.90
C GLY A 93 -7.94 1.60 2.81
N VAL A 94 -6.75 2.18 2.85
CA VAL A 94 -5.64 1.89 1.97
C VAL A 94 -4.38 1.73 2.82
N LEU A 95 -3.54 0.77 2.45
CA LEU A 95 -2.17 0.63 2.96
C LEU A 95 -1.20 0.89 1.80
N ILE A 96 -0.26 1.79 2.03
CA ILE A 96 0.84 2.10 1.12
C ILE A 96 2.12 1.51 1.72
N MET A 97 2.82 0.69 0.94
CA MET A 97 4.11 0.09 1.31
C MET A 97 5.18 0.54 0.33
N LEU A 98 6.23 1.20 0.81
CA LEU A 98 7.34 1.69 -0.01
C LEU A 98 8.39 0.58 -0.16
N LEU A 99 8.64 0.16 -1.40
CA LEU A 99 9.71 -0.78 -1.72
C LEU A 99 11.05 -0.03 -1.78
N PRO A 100 12.18 -0.70 -1.47
CA PRO A 100 13.49 -0.07 -1.49
C PRO A 100 13.74 0.72 -2.78
N SER A 101 13.88 2.03 -2.63
CA SER A 101 13.90 2.99 -3.72
C SER A 101 14.96 4.06 -3.48
N VAL A 102 15.37 4.76 -4.55
CA VAL A 102 16.33 5.86 -4.46
C VAL A 102 15.68 7.10 -5.08
N HIS A 103 15.34 8.06 -4.22
CA HIS A 103 14.79 9.35 -4.64
C HIS A 103 15.15 10.48 -3.67
N THR A 104 14.82 11.71 -4.07
CA THR A 104 14.93 12.92 -3.24
C THR A 104 13.63 13.69 -3.27
N GLY A 105 13.10 14.05 -2.10
CA GLY A 105 11.73 14.51 -1.95
C GLY A 105 10.75 13.34 -1.98
N GLY A 106 9.45 13.64 -2.11
CA GLY A 106 8.42 12.61 -2.17
C GLY A 106 7.63 12.37 -0.88
N VAL A 107 8.01 12.96 0.26
CA VAL A 107 7.31 12.78 1.56
C VAL A 107 5.79 12.73 1.37
N ILE A 108 5.16 11.63 1.80
CA ILE A 108 3.72 11.42 1.71
C ILE A 108 3.07 11.98 2.96
N THR A 109 2.12 12.89 2.78
CA THR A 109 1.32 13.42 3.90
C THR A 109 -0.08 12.82 3.86
N PHE A 110 -0.52 12.25 4.97
CA PHE A 110 -1.90 11.81 5.18
C PHE A 110 -2.62 12.82 6.06
N THR A 111 -3.72 13.36 5.57
CA THR A 111 -4.52 14.36 6.30
C THR A 111 -5.94 13.85 6.52
N HIS A 112 -6.41 13.85 7.76
CA HIS A 112 -7.79 13.52 8.09
C HIS A 112 -8.35 14.54 9.10
N GLY A 113 -9.32 15.35 8.67
CA GLY A 113 -9.80 16.48 9.45
C GLY A 113 -8.68 17.49 9.70
N ASN A 114 -8.36 17.74 10.98
CA ASN A 114 -7.29 18.65 11.40
C ASN A 114 -5.99 17.94 11.78
N GLN A 115 -5.92 16.62 11.59
CA GLN A 115 -4.74 15.80 11.90
C GLN A 115 -3.99 15.51 10.62
N SER A 116 -2.66 15.57 10.69
CA SER A 116 -1.76 15.32 9.57
C SER A 116 -0.58 14.50 10.06
N GLU A 117 -0.24 13.45 9.31
CA GLU A 117 0.91 12.60 9.57
C GLU A 117 1.75 12.52 8.30
N THR A 118 3.08 12.55 8.47
CA THR A 118 4.02 12.42 7.35
C THR A 118 4.66 11.05 7.36
N PHE A 119 4.84 10.50 6.17
CA PHE A 119 5.36 9.19 5.90
C PHE A 119 6.40 9.30 4.78
N ASP A 120 7.62 8.88 5.07
CA ASP A 120 8.71 8.82 4.11
C ASP A 120 9.52 7.54 4.34
N ASP A 121 10.21 7.05 3.31
CA ASP A 121 11.25 6.05 3.49
C ASP A 121 12.57 6.79 3.78
N ASP A 122 12.83 7.08 5.06
CA ASP A 122 14.08 7.72 5.50
C ASP A 122 15.29 6.83 5.14
N SER A 123 15.74 6.92 3.88
CA SER A 123 16.97 6.41 3.26
C SER A 123 17.37 4.93 3.44
N SER A 124 16.61 4.12 4.18
CA SER A 124 16.95 2.71 4.41
C SER A 124 16.51 1.86 3.21
N LEU A 125 17.48 1.42 2.41
CA LEU A 125 17.25 0.41 1.36
C LEU A 125 17.03 -1.00 1.92
N LEU A 126 17.11 -1.17 3.23
CA LEU A 126 17.03 -2.45 3.94
C LEU A 126 15.67 -2.65 4.62
N GLU A 127 14.97 -1.56 4.90
CA GLU A 127 13.66 -1.58 5.54
C GLU A 127 12.56 -1.20 4.54
N THR A 128 11.37 -1.69 4.79
CA THR A 128 10.18 -1.40 4.00
C THR A 128 9.25 -0.59 4.89
N SER A 129 9.16 0.70 4.62
CA SER A 129 8.25 1.60 5.33
C SER A 129 6.83 1.39 4.80
N PHE A 130 5.83 1.41 5.68
CA PHE A 130 4.42 1.38 5.29
C PHE A 130 3.58 2.33 6.15
N ALA A 131 2.46 2.78 5.59
CA ALA A 131 1.46 3.58 6.27
C ALA A 131 0.07 3.19 5.77
N ALA A 132 -0.92 3.22 6.66
CA ALA A 132 -2.30 3.03 6.29
C ALA A 132 -3.18 4.19 6.73
N ALA A 133 -4.25 4.41 5.98
CA ALA A 133 -5.23 5.43 6.27
C ALA A 133 -6.63 5.00 5.82
N PHE A 134 -7.65 5.63 6.41
CA PHE A 134 -9.02 5.53 5.92
C PHE A 134 -9.16 6.17 4.54
N LEU A 135 -10.15 5.73 3.75
CA LEU A 135 -10.44 6.35 2.45
C LEU A 135 -10.85 7.83 2.53
N SER A 136 -11.29 8.28 3.71
CA SER A 136 -11.59 9.70 3.98
C SER A 136 -10.33 10.57 4.15
N ALA A 137 -9.15 9.97 4.28
CA ALA A 137 -7.91 10.71 4.39
C ALA A 137 -7.44 11.21 3.02
N THR A 138 -6.97 12.44 2.98
CA THR A 138 -6.31 13.01 1.81
C THR A 138 -4.85 12.60 1.80
N ILE A 139 -4.41 11.96 0.72
CA ILE A 139 -3.01 11.56 0.51
C ILE A 139 -2.36 12.62 -0.38
N THR A 140 -1.33 13.28 0.12
CA THR A 140 -0.62 14.37 -0.57
C THR A 140 0.88 14.10 -0.57
N PRO A 141 1.43 13.48 -1.62
CA PRO A 141 2.85 13.39 -1.81
C PRO A 141 3.47 14.74 -2.18
N ALA A 142 4.64 15.04 -1.61
CA ALA A 142 5.50 16.12 -2.06
C ALA A 142 6.15 15.76 -3.41
N PRO A 143 6.62 16.76 -4.19
CA PRO A 143 7.33 16.49 -5.43
C PRO A 143 8.59 15.65 -5.23
N ILE A 144 8.83 14.73 -6.17
CA ILE A 144 10.10 14.03 -6.31
C ILE A 144 10.98 14.85 -7.25
N THR A 145 12.17 15.20 -6.77
CA THR A 145 13.11 16.08 -7.50
C THR A 145 14.24 15.31 -8.19
N SER A 146 14.48 14.08 -7.76
CA SER A 146 15.48 13.17 -8.33
C SER A 146 15.10 11.73 -8.03
N GLY A 147 15.43 10.81 -8.95
CA GLY A 147 15.18 9.39 -8.78
C GLY A 147 13.72 9.00 -8.94
N ARG A 148 13.32 7.90 -8.28
CA ARG A 148 11.94 7.39 -8.28
C ARG A 148 11.68 6.55 -7.05
N ARG A 149 10.43 6.52 -6.60
CA ARG A 149 9.94 5.57 -5.61
C ARG A 149 9.08 4.50 -6.26
N VAL A 150 9.04 3.35 -5.62
CA VAL A 150 8.10 2.30 -5.95
C VAL A 150 7.29 1.97 -4.72
N ALA A 151 5.97 1.91 -4.86
CA ALA A 151 5.09 1.53 -3.77
C ALA A 151 4.10 0.46 -4.20
N LEU A 152 3.70 -0.37 -3.24
CA LEU A 152 2.57 -1.27 -3.33
C LEU A 152 1.38 -0.62 -2.63
N VAL A 153 0.24 -0.60 -3.30
CA VAL A 153 -1.01 -0.03 -2.79
C VAL A 153 -1.99 -1.17 -2.55
N TYR A 154 -2.36 -1.37 -1.29
CA TYR A 154 -3.29 -2.39 -0.85
C TYR A 154 -4.63 -1.76 -0.44
N GLY A 155 -5.73 -2.41 -0.82
CA GLY A 155 -7.03 -2.10 -0.25
C GLY A 155 -7.21 -2.80 1.10
N LEU A 156 -7.86 -2.14 2.04
CA LEU A 156 -8.26 -2.70 3.34
C LEU A 156 -9.77 -2.92 3.35
N TYR A 157 -10.20 -4.15 3.64
CA TYR A 157 -11.60 -4.56 3.53
C TYR A 157 -12.14 -5.13 4.83
N TYR A 158 -13.42 -4.87 5.13
CA TYR A 158 -14.11 -5.55 6.22
C TYR A 158 -14.58 -6.95 5.82
N GLY A 159 -14.29 -7.93 6.68
CA GLY A 159 -14.61 -9.34 6.48
C GLY A 159 -13.68 -10.02 5.47
N ASN A 160 -13.89 -11.31 5.26
CA ASN A 160 -13.27 -12.03 4.16
C ASN A 160 -13.99 -11.68 2.86
N VAL A 161 -13.74 -10.48 2.35
CA VAL A 161 -14.11 -10.15 0.98
C VAL A 161 -13.19 -11.00 0.13
N LYS A 162 -13.75 -12.07 -0.43
CA LYS A 162 -13.10 -12.74 -1.55
C LYS A 162 -13.12 -11.74 -2.69
N THR A 163 -12.10 -10.90 -2.79
CA THR A 163 -11.71 -10.43 -4.11
C THR A 163 -11.59 -11.69 -4.98
N PRO A 164 -11.91 -11.63 -6.29
CA PRO A 164 -11.95 -12.83 -7.13
C PRO A 164 -10.67 -13.70 -7.14
N ASN A 165 -9.60 -13.32 -6.43
CA ASN A 165 -8.32 -13.99 -6.36
C ASN A 165 -7.82 -14.40 -4.95
N ALA A 166 -8.66 -14.49 -3.91
CA ALA A 166 -8.20 -15.01 -2.60
C ALA A 166 -9.11 -16.13 -2.02
N HIS A 167 -8.52 -17.31 -1.88
CA HIS A 167 -9.15 -18.52 -1.32
C HIS A 167 -9.26 -18.47 0.22
N GLY A 168 -10.50 -18.33 0.75
CA GLY A 168 -11.07 -18.77 2.06
C GLY A 168 -10.35 -18.41 3.38
N ALA A 169 -10.97 -18.17 4.53
CA ALA A 169 -12.31 -18.37 5.08
C ALA A 169 -12.54 -17.43 6.30
N GLU A 170 -13.82 -17.16 6.64
CA GLU A 170 -14.36 -16.27 7.69
C GLU A 170 -13.92 -16.54 9.16
N CYS A 171 -13.98 -15.52 10.04
CA CYS A 171 -14.70 -15.61 11.34
C CYS A 171 -14.78 -14.29 12.14
N ALA A 172 -15.97 -13.67 12.14
CA ALA A 172 -16.32 -12.36 12.70
C ALA A 172 -16.04 -12.12 14.21
N GLY A 173 -15.74 -10.86 14.57
CA GLY A 173 -15.82 -10.33 15.95
C GLY A 173 -15.96 -8.80 16.04
N ARG A 174 -16.65 -8.31 17.08
CA ARG A 174 -17.34 -7.01 17.20
C ARG A 174 -16.72 -6.08 18.28
N GLY A 175 -16.59 -4.77 17.97
CA GLY A 175 -16.46 -3.63 18.92
C GLY A 175 -15.03 -3.40 19.46
N ASP A 176 -14.51 -2.20 19.71
CA ASP A 176 -15.06 -0.91 20.13
C ASP A 176 -14.07 0.22 19.76
N ARG A 177 -14.52 1.48 19.70
CA ARG A 177 -13.85 2.59 19.00
C ARG A 177 -12.70 3.21 19.81
N SER A 178 -11.51 3.28 19.23
CA SER A 178 -10.43 4.20 19.62
C SER A 178 -9.48 4.41 18.44
N PHE A 179 -9.15 5.67 18.13
CA PHE A 179 -8.29 6.09 17.02
C PHE A 179 -6.87 6.32 17.55
N SER A 180 -5.84 5.78 16.88
CA SER A 180 -4.43 6.11 17.16
C SER A 180 -3.59 5.86 15.92
N ALA A 181 -3.10 6.90 15.25
CA ALA A 181 -2.15 6.76 14.15
C ALA A 181 -0.81 6.20 14.67
N ALA A 182 -0.24 5.22 13.97
CA ALA A 182 1.13 4.79 14.18
C ALA A 182 1.98 5.01 12.94
N GLY A 183 3.01 5.85 13.08
CA GLY A 183 4.25 5.66 12.37
C GLY A 183 5.20 4.91 13.29
N GLN A 184 5.65 3.71 12.90
CA GLN A 184 6.82 3.09 13.51
C GLN A 184 7.71 2.46 12.44
N SER A 185 8.95 2.94 12.40
CA SER A 185 10.10 2.28 11.77
C SER A 185 10.51 1.11 12.66
N THR A 186 10.42 -0.11 12.14
CA THR A 186 10.87 -1.31 12.87
C THR A 186 12.38 -1.44 12.75
N THR A 187 13.05 -1.29 13.90
CA THR A 187 14.50 -1.44 14.10
C THR A 187 14.97 -2.91 14.12
#